data_AF-A0A368FW11-F1
#
_entry.id   AF-A0A368FW11-F1
#
_cell.length_a   1.000
_cell.length_b   1.000
_cell.length_c   1.000
_cell.angle_alpha   90.00
_cell.angle_beta   90.00
_cell.angle_gamma   90.00
#
_symmetry.space_group_name_H-M   'P 1'
#
loop_
_entity.id
_entity.type
_entity.pdbx_description
1 polymer ?
#
loop_
_entity_poly.entity_id
_entity_poly.type
_entity_poly.pdbx_seq_one_letter_code
_entity_poly.pdbx_strand_id
1 'polypeptide(L)'
;MLQLQYFNDEYDCDKNMRQSIVLKARVNDMEQAENAIFDLTESLGTFFVQEDVYFNVPNGNLKLRIMHPNRCGQLIYNSLSKKSGHKLSESQVTEVEDVYSIRVIFGQIYYSTFAQF
;
A
#
# COMPACT_ATOMS: atom_id res chain seq x y z
N MET A 1 3.69 -6.95 12.45
CA MET A 1 4.18 -7.30 11.09
C MET A 1 4.94 -6.08 10.59
N LEU A 2 6.26 -6.18 10.42
CA LEU A 2 7.06 -5.10 9.85
C LEU A 2 6.97 -5.18 8.32
N GLN A 3 6.82 -4.03 7.68
CA GLN A 3 6.78 -3.90 6.23
C GLN A 3 7.88 -2.92 5.81
N LEU A 4 8.92 -3.42 5.15
CA LEU A 4 9.87 -2.57 4.44
C LEU A 4 9.44 -2.43 2.99
N GLN A 5 9.40 -1.18 2.50
CA GLN A 5 9.17 -0.84 1.10
C GLN A 5 10.46 -0.24 0.56
N TYR A 6 11.07 -0.91 -0.41
CA TYR A 6 12.21 -0.38 -1.15
C TYR A 6 11.72 0.16 -2.49
N PHE A 7 12.04 1.42 -2.79
CA PHE A 7 11.81 2.06 -4.08
C PHE A 7 13.16 2.14 -4.79
N ASN A 8 13.27 1.55 -5.98
CA ASN A 8 14.50 1.57 -6.76
C ASN A 8 14.33 2.53 -7.93
N ASP A 9 14.97 3.70 -7.86
CA ASP A 9 14.83 4.76 -8.86
C ASP A 9 15.70 4.54 -10.13
N GLU A 10 16.62 3.58 -10.11
CA GLU A 10 17.63 3.40 -11.17
C GLU A 10 17.16 2.69 -12.44
N TYR A 11 15.92 2.18 -12.50
CA TYR A 11 15.41 1.42 -13.67
C TYR A 11 14.02 1.87 -14.15
N ASP A 12 13.67 3.15 -14.01
CA ASP A 12 12.34 3.63 -14.39
C ASP A 12 12.36 4.48 -15.67
N CYS A 13 12.13 3.84 -16.82
CA CYS A 13 11.96 4.52 -18.10
C CYS A 13 10.52 5.04 -18.33
N ASP A 14 9.64 4.90 -17.34
CA ASP A 14 8.26 5.42 -17.38
C ASP A 14 7.93 6.05 -16.02
N LYS A 15 8.03 7.39 -15.93
CA LYS A 15 7.92 8.22 -14.70
C LYS A 15 6.72 7.95 -13.78
N ASN A 16 5.76 7.13 -14.19
CA ASN A 16 4.54 6.81 -13.43
C ASN A 16 4.49 5.37 -12.88
N MET A 17 5.51 4.52 -13.09
CA MET A 17 5.41 3.08 -12.78
C MET A 17 6.55 2.56 -11.90
N ARG A 18 6.47 2.82 -10.59
CA ARG A 18 7.47 2.36 -9.63
C ARG A 18 7.37 0.85 -9.37
N GLN A 19 8.47 0.15 -9.59
CA GLN A 19 8.64 -1.22 -9.11
C GLN A 19 8.88 -1.18 -7.59
N SER A 20 8.05 -1.89 -6.82
CA SER A 20 8.20 -1.97 -5.37
C SER A 20 8.49 -3.41 -4.94
N ILE A 21 9.47 -3.57 -4.06
CA ILE A 21 9.75 -4.85 -3.41
C ILE A 21 9.32 -4.71 -1.96
N VAL A 22 8.43 -5.60 -1.53
CA VAL A 22 7.88 -5.62 -0.17
C VAL A 22 8.25 -6.93 0.51
N LEU A 23 9.00 -6.83 1.60
CA LEU A 23 9.33 -7.96 2.46
C LEU A 23 8.53 -7.84 3.75
N LYS A 24 7.75 -8.88 4.05
CA LYS A 24 6.95 -8.99 5.28
C LYS A 24 7.44 -10.21 6.06
N ALA A 25 7.93 -9.98 7.27
CA ALA A 25 8.37 -11.03 8.18
C ALA A 25 7.48 -11.06 9.43
N ARG A 26 7.32 -12.26 10.00
CA ARG A 26 6.73 -12.42 11.33
C ARG A 26 7.74 -11.96 12.37
N VAL A 27 7.29 -11.08 13.26
CA VAL A 27 8.07 -10.63 14.42
C VAL A 27 7.53 -11.37 15.63
N ASN A 28 8.38 -12.15 16.29
CA ASN A 28 8.00 -12.92 17.48
C ASN A 28 8.24 -12.12 18.77
N ASP A 29 9.23 -11.22 18.76
CA ASP A 29 9.60 -10.34 19.86
C ASP A 29 9.61 -8.90 19.34
N MET A 30 8.66 -8.09 19.84
CA MET A 30 8.46 -6.72 19.39
C MET A 30 9.53 -5.78 19.96
N GLU A 31 9.92 -5.97 21.22
CA GLU A 31 10.92 -5.15 21.89
C GLU A 31 12.29 -5.32 21.25
N GLN A 32 12.67 -6.57 20.95
CA GLN A 32 13.91 -6.85 20.24
C GLN A 32 13.93 -6.20 18.85
N ALA A 33 12.80 -6.22 18.13
CA ALA A 33 12.72 -5.62 16.81
C ALA A 33 12.78 -4.09 16.85
N GLU A 34 12.15 -3.46 17.84
CA GLU A 34 12.21 -2.01 18.05
C GLU A 34 13.64 -1.56 18.37
N ASN A 35 14.34 -2.26 19.27
CA ASN A 35 15.73 -1.97 19.58
C ASN A 35 16.63 -2.11 18.35
N ALA A 36 16.47 -3.17 17.56
CA ALA A 36 17.24 -3.34 16.32
C ALA A 36 16.96 -2.24 15.29
N ILE A 37 15.71 -1.77 15.17
CA ILE A 37 15.36 -0.65 14.28
C ILE A 37 15.99 0.65 14.80
N PHE A 38 15.94 0.88 16.11
CA PHE A 38 16.56 2.05 16.73
C PHE A 38 18.08 2.06 16.51
N ASP A 39 18.75 0.94 16.74
CA ASP A 39 20.20 0.81 16.51
C ASP A 39 20.59 1.07 15.06
N LEU A 40 19.72 0.73 14.09
CA LEU A 40 19.96 0.93 12.66
C LEU A 40 19.63 2.34 12.16
N THR A 41 18.65 3.01 12.77
CA THR A 41 18.08 4.26 12.24
C THR A 41 18.23 5.46 13.16
N GLU A 42 18.76 5.25 14.38
CA GLU A 42 18.83 6.20 15.48
C GLU A 42 17.47 6.84 15.82
N SER A 43 16.38 6.14 15.48
CA SER A 43 15.02 6.63 15.59
C SER A 43 14.05 5.49 15.85
N LEU A 44 13.04 5.74 16.69
CA LEU A 44 11.91 4.82 16.88
C LEU A 44 10.87 4.95 15.75
N GLY A 45 11.09 5.89 14.82
CA GLY A 45 10.14 6.19 13.74
C GLY A 45 8.88 6.90 14.24
N THR A 46 7.81 6.78 13.47
CA THR A 46 6.50 7.34 13.82
C THR A 46 5.45 6.23 13.86
N PHE A 47 4.60 6.26 14.88
CA PHE A 47 3.46 5.37 14.98
C PHE A 47 2.22 6.06 14.41
N PHE A 48 1.52 5.38 13.52
CA PHE A 48 0.26 5.85 12.96
C PHE A 48 -0.66 4.67 12.66
N VAL A 49 -1.97 4.90 12.76
CA VAL A 49 -2.98 3.87 12.53
C VAL A 49 -3.38 3.90 11.05
N GLN A 50 -3.29 2.75 10.39
CA GLN A 50 -3.69 2.57 9.00
C GLN A 50 -4.98 1.73 8.93
N GLU A 51 -5.99 2.21 8.20
CA GLU A 51 -7.14 1.41 7.79
C GLU A 51 -7.06 1.16 6.28
N ASP A 52 -6.98 -0.12 5.87
CA ASP A 52 -6.94 -0.51 4.46
C ASP A 52 -8.31 -1.06 4.03
N VAL A 53 -8.95 -0.39 3.07
CA VAL A 53 -10.19 -0.85 2.41
C VAL A 53 -9.85 -1.46 1.07
N TYR A 54 -10.20 -2.74 0.87
CA TYR A 54 -9.93 -3.47 -0.36
C TYR A 54 -11.15 -3.49 -1.29
N PHE A 55 -10.92 -3.20 -2.57
CA PHE A 55 -11.91 -3.30 -3.63
C PHE A 55 -11.52 -4.42 -4.58
N ASN A 56 -12.44 -5.34 -4.88
CA ASN A 56 -12.18 -6.37 -5.87
C ASN A 56 -12.14 -5.69 -7.26
N VAL A 57 -11.12 -5.96 -8.04
CA VAL A 57 -11.03 -5.45 -9.42
C VAL A 57 -10.66 -6.62 -10.31
N PRO A 58 -11.17 -6.67 -11.55
CA PRO A 58 -10.97 -7.83 -12.42
C PRO A 58 -9.49 -8.09 -12.74
N ASN A 59 -8.67 -7.04 -12.75
CA ASN A 59 -7.23 -7.12 -12.97
C ASN A 59 -6.50 -6.51 -11.77
N GLY A 60 -5.87 -7.34 -10.95
CA GLY A 60 -5.03 -6.86 -9.85
C GLY A 60 -5.80 -6.65 -8.53
N ASN A 61 -5.30 -5.72 -7.71
CA ASN A 61 -5.86 -5.39 -6.40
C ASN A 61 -5.87 -3.88 -6.23
N LEU A 62 -7.04 -3.33 -5.90
CA LEU A 62 -7.18 -1.93 -5.55
C LEU A 62 -7.43 -1.83 -4.05
N LYS A 63 -6.65 -0.99 -3.38
CA LYS A 63 -6.85 -0.70 -1.95
C LYS A 63 -6.80 0.80 -1.71
N LEU A 64 -7.66 1.26 -0.81
CA LEU A 64 -7.66 2.62 -0.28
C LEU A 64 -7.15 2.56 1.16
N ARG A 65 -6.04 3.24 1.40
CA ARG A 65 -5.38 3.31 2.70
C ARG A 65 -5.67 4.65 3.36
N ILE A 66 -6.24 4.62 4.55
CA ILE A 66 -6.56 5.78 5.37
C ILE A 66 -5.48 5.90 6.45
N MET A 67 -4.85 7.06 6.57
CA MET A 67 -3.78 7.33 7.54
C MET A 67 -4.33 8.21 8.67
N HIS A 68 -4.65 7.63 9.83
CA HIS A 68 -5.15 8.41 10.97
C HIS A 68 -4.03 9.18 11.69
N PRO A 69 -4.33 10.34 12.29
CA PRO A 69 -5.64 10.99 12.39
C PRO A 69 -6.03 11.86 11.19
N ASN A 70 -5.21 11.92 10.15
CA ASN A 70 -5.40 12.81 9.02
C ASN A 70 -6.55 12.32 8.11
N ARG A 71 -7.14 13.26 7.36
CA ARG A 71 -8.10 12.91 6.29
C ARG A 71 -7.41 12.46 5.00
N CYS A 72 -6.09 12.56 4.98
CA CYS A 72 -5.28 12.12 3.86
C CYS A 72 -5.17 10.58 3.83
N GLY A 73 -5.05 10.06 2.63
CA GLY A 73 -4.86 8.64 2.39
C GLY A 73 -4.11 8.38 1.10
N GLN A 74 -4.04 7.11 0.75
CA GLN A 74 -3.40 6.64 -0.47
C GLN A 74 -4.32 5.69 -1.19
N LEU A 75 -4.54 5.94 -2.49
CA LEU A 75 -5.12 4.96 -3.38
C LEU A 75 -3.98 4.15 -4.00
N ILE A 76 -4.02 2.83 -3.81
CA ILE A 76 -2.95 1.93 -4.22
C ILE A 76 -3.53 0.86 -5.14
N TYR A 77 -3.06 0.82 -6.38
CA TYR A 77 -3.38 -0.21 -7.34
C TYR A 77 -2.17 -1.10 -7.58
N ASN A 78 -2.36 -2.41 -7.42
CA ASN A 78 -1.33 -3.42 -7.65
C ASN A 78 -1.73 -4.32 -8.83
N SER A 79 -0.87 -4.43 -9.83
CA SER A 79 -1.01 -5.40 -10.93
C SER A 79 0.14 -6.41 -10.93
N LEU A 80 -0.13 -7.61 -11.41
CA LEU A 80 0.92 -8.60 -11.65
C LEU A 80 1.74 -8.15 -12.86
N SER A 81 3.06 -7.98 -12.69
CA SER A 81 3.93 -7.66 -13.82
C SER A 81 3.98 -8.86 -14.77
N LYS A 82 3.74 -8.62 -16.06
CA LYS A 82 3.85 -9.66 -17.09
C LYS A 82 5.29 -9.87 -17.58
N LYS A 83 6.20 -8.96 -17.21
CA LYS A 83 7.55 -8.84 -17.80
C LYS A 83 8.63 -9.64 -17.09
N SER A 84 8.42 -10.06 -15.84
CA SER A 84 9.43 -10.82 -15.10
C SER A 84 8.96 -12.26 -14.94
N GLY A 85 9.83 -13.23 -15.19
CA GLY A 85 9.59 -14.64 -14.85
C GLY A 85 9.51 -14.89 -13.32
N HIS A 86 9.51 -13.82 -12.53
CA HIS A 86 9.40 -13.79 -11.09
C HIS A 86 8.12 -13.04 -10.72
N LYS A 87 7.54 -13.32 -9.55
CA LYS A 87 6.27 -12.75 -9.12
C LYS A 87 6.44 -11.29 -8.64
N LEU A 88 6.85 -10.38 -9.54
CA LEU A 88 6.95 -8.95 -9.24
C LEU A 88 5.58 -8.29 -9.42
N SER A 89 5.18 -7.49 -8.44
CA SER A 89 3.99 -6.63 -8.50
C SER A 89 4.38 -5.22 -8.89
N GLU A 90 3.69 -4.66 -9.87
CA GLU A 90 3.73 -3.23 -10.19
C GLU A 90 2.71 -2.51 -9.33
N SER A 91 3.12 -1.44 -8.66
CA SER A 91 2.29 -0.69 -7.72
C SER A 91 2.20 0.77 -8.15
N GLN A 92 0.99 1.25 -8.36
CA GLN A 92 0.70 2.67 -8.53
C GLN A 92 0.11 3.20 -7.23
N VAL A 93 0.65 4.31 -6.73
CA VAL A 93 0.23 4.94 -5.48
C VAL A 93 -0.09 6.40 -5.76
N THR A 94 -1.29 6.82 -5.39
CA THR A 94 -1.74 8.21 -5.52
C THR A 94 -2.19 8.72 -4.16
N GLU A 95 -1.68 9.87 -3.75
CA GLU A 95 -2.12 10.54 -2.53
C GLU A 95 -3.50 11.15 -2.72
N VAL A 96 -4.34 11.06 -1.69
CA VAL A 96 -5.71 11.55 -1.70
C VAL A 96 -5.89 12.43 -0.47
N GLU A 97 -6.27 13.68 -0.67
CA GLU A 97 -6.47 14.64 0.42
C GLU A 97 -7.75 14.35 1.24
N ASP A 98 -8.82 13.90 0.58
CA ASP A 98 -10.09 13.52 1.22
C ASP A 98 -10.43 12.05 0.94
N VAL A 99 -9.81 11.18 1.73
CA VAL A 99 -9.95 9.73 1.59
C VAL A 99 -11.35 9.22 1.93
N TYR A 100 -12.09 9.93 2.78
CA TYR A 100 -13.45 9.53 3.18
C TYR A 100 -14.44 9.73 2.03
N SER A 101 -14.32 10.84 1.29
CA SER A 101 -15.14 11.06 0.09
C SER A 101 -14.89 9.98 -0.98
N ILE A 102 -13.62 9.60 -1.20
CA ILE A 102 -13.29 8.50 -2.13
C ILE A 102 -13.87 7.17 -1.65
N ARG A 103 -13.80 6.88 -0.35
CA ARG A 103 -14.40 5.66 0.23
C ARG A 103 -15.90 5.59 -0.03
N VAL A 104 -16.63 6.69 0.14
CA VAL A 104 -18.08 6.75 -0.11
C VAL A 104 -18.39 6.53 -1.59
N ILE A 105 -17.70 7.24 -2.48
CA ILE A 105 -17.92 7.14 -3.94
C ILE A 105 -17.62 5.72 -4.44
N PHE A 106 -16.47 5.15 -4.06
CA PHE A 106 -16.14 3.79 -4.45
C PHE A 106 -17.07 2.77 -3.84
N GLY A 107 -17.49 2.94 -2.58
CA GLY A 107 -18.52 2.11 -1.99
C GLY A 107 -19.80 2.11 -2.83
N GLN A 108 -20.31 3.27 -3.21
CA GLN A 108 -21.52 3.39 -4.04
C GLN A 108 -21.38 2.71 -5.40
N ILE A 109 -20.27 2.93 -6.12
CA ILE A 109 -20.00 2.28 -7.41
C ILE A 109 -19.91 0.77 -7.25
N TYR A 110 -19.29 0.30 -6.17
CA TYR A 110 -19.12 -1.12 -5.90
C TYR A 110 -20.47 -1.81 -5.65
N TYR A 111 -21.30 -1.22 -4.80
CA TYR A 111 -22.65 -1.75 -4.52
C TYR A 111 -23.56 -1.68 -5.74
N SER A 112 -23.51 -0.61 -6.55
CA SER A 112 -24.36 -0.49 -7.74
C SER A 112 -23.98 -1.46 -8.85
N THR A 113 -22.70 -1.84 -8.95
CA THR A 113 -22.20 -2.74 -10.00
C THR A 113 -22.36 -4.23 -9.63
N PHE A 114 -22.29 -4.58 -8.34
CA PHE A 114 -22.34 -5.98 -7.89
C PHE A 114 -23.66 -6.40 -7.23
N ALA A 115 -24.58 -5.48 -6.91
CA ALA A 115 -25.92 -5.83 -6.42
C ALA A 115 -26.95 -6.08 -7.53
N GLN A 116 -26.54 -6.13 -8.80
CA GLN A 116 -27.40 -6.42 -9.96
C GLN A 116 -27.27 -7.86 -10.49
N PHE A 117 -26.61 -8.77 -9.78
CA PHE A 117 -26.55 -10.20 -10.09
C PHE A 117 -26.99 -11.06 -8.92
#